data_AF-A0A8X7VPU4-F1
#
_entry.id   AF-A0A8X7VPU4-F1
#
_cell.length_a   1.000
_cell.length_b   1.000
_cell.length_c   1.000
_cell.angle_alpha   90.00
_cell.angle_beta   90.00
_cell.angle_gamma   90.00
#
_symmetry.space_group_name_H-M   'P 1'
#
loop_
_entity.id
_entity.type
_entity.pdbx_description
1 polymer ?
#
loop_
_entity_poly.entity_id
_entity_poly.type
_entity_poly.pdbx_seq_one_letter_code
_entity_poly.pdbx_strand_id
1 'polypeptide(L)'
;MDPVTRTSSVSPIPNELRQHPYEITLVFPLMVHCEGLMLVAYDDDCSCGSDGSRIPNLALWNPVLKNLRWVEHAKGITRYDLHGIGYDKKNRSDGYKILRFTRPWEIHEHYGDQPEVEIYECKTSSWRTLDVELDMDVHIMHLCGCDG
;
A
#
# COMPACT_ATOMS: atom_id res chain seq x y z
N MET A 1 -1.47 -15.25 -22.03
CA MET A 1 -0.49 -16.18 -22.65
C MET A 1 -1.13 -16.75 -23.91
N ASP A 2 -0.52 -16.52 -25.06
CA ASP A 2 -0.82 -17.29 -26.27
C ASP A 2 -0.03 -18.63 -26.17
N PRO A 3 -0.69 -19.79 -26.20
CA PRO A 3 -0.03 -21.09 -26.07
C PRO A 3 0.88 -21.44 -27.25
N VAL A 4 0.78 -20.73 -28.39
CA VAL A 4 1.53 -21.03 -29.62
C VAL A 4 2.80 -20.18 -29.73
N THR A 5 2.76 -18.92 -29.31
CA THR A 5 3.87 -17.98 -29.56
C THR A 5 4.78 -17.73 -28.35
N ARG A 6 4.37 -18.11 -27.12
CA ARG A 6 5.13 -17.93 -25.85
C ARG A 6 5.67 -16.50 -25.61
N THR A 7 5.28 -15.53 -26.42
CA THR A 7 5.64 -14.12 -26.25
C THR A 7 4.51 -13.44 -25.49
N SER A 8 4.85 -12.91 -24.31
CA SER A 8 3.98 -12.01 -23.58
C SER A 8 4.25 -10.59 -24.08
N SER A 9 3.38 -10.07 -24.97
CA SER A 9 3.34 -8.63 -25.28
C SER A 9 2.65 -7.82 -24.18
N VAL A 10 2.27 -8.48 -23.08
CA VAL A 10 1.56 -7.86 -21.96
C VAL A 10 2.57 -7.05 -21.17
N SER A 11 2.33 -5.75 -21.05
CA SER A 11 3.03 -4.91 -20.08
C SER A 11 3.04 -5.61 -18.70
N PRO A 12 4.16 -5.56 -17.95
CA PRO A 12 4.21 -6.15 -16.62
C PRO A 12 3.23 -5.46 -15.65
N ILE A 13 2.82 -4.23 -15.98
CA ILE A 13 1.89 -3.41 -15.21
C ILE A 13 0.51 -3.43 -15.89
N PRO A 14 -0.54 -3.90 -15.19
CA PRO A 14 -1.93 -3.82 -15.64
C PRO A 14 -2.33 -2.38 -16.01
N ASN A 15 -3.14 -2.23 -17.05
CA ASN A 15 -3.59 -0.92 -17.53
C ASN A 15 -4.36 -0.13 -16.48
N GLU A 16 -5.05 -0.83 -15.58
CA GLU A 16 -5.78 -0.25 -14.45
C GLU A 16 -4.81 0.54 -13.55
N LEU A 17 -3.63 -0.03 -13.27
CA LEU A 17 -2.60 0.62 -12.45
C LEU A 17 -1.90 1.78 -13.17
N ARG A 18 -2.12 1.95 -14.49
CA ARG A 18 -1.62 3.10 -15.26
C ARG A 18 -2.56 4.31 -15.21
N GLN A 19 -3.77 4.17 -14.65
CA GLN A 19 -4.78 5.24 -14.58
C GLN A 19 -4.49 6.29 -13.50
N HIS A 20 -3.38 6.17 -12.79
CA HIS A 20 -2.97 7.18 -11.83
C HIS A 20 -2.71 8.51 -12.54
N PRO A 21 -3.02 9.66 -11.91
CA PRO A 21 -2.87 10.99 -12.52
C PRO A 21 -1.45 11.36 -12.99
N TYR A 22 -0.44 10.54 -12.69
CA TYR A 22 0.96 10.74 -13.09
C TYR A 22 1.59 9.42 -13.54
N GLU A 23 2.60 9.48 -14.43
CA GLU A 23 3.44 8.35 -14.85
C GLU A 23 4.07 7.69 -13.62
N ILE A 24 3.41 6.67 -13.08
CA ILE A 24 3.94 5.88 -11.98
C ILE A 24 5.19 5.16 -12.50
N THR A 25 6.34 5.57 -11.99
CA THR A 25 7.54 4.75 -12.07
C THR A 25 7.49 3.78 -10.90
N LEU A 26 7.11 2.53 -11.17
CA LEU A 26 7.10 1.46 -10.16
C LEU A 26 8.53 1.10 -9.77
N VAL A 27 9.15 1.88 -8.89
CA VAL A 27 10.50 1.59 -8.43
C VAL A 27 10.46 0.36 -7.50
N PHE A 28 9.48 0.28 -6.60
CA PHE A 28 9.19 -0.93 -5.78
C PHE A 28 7.71 -1.00 -5.34
N PRO A 29 6.80 -1.65 -6.10
CA PRO A 29 5.43 -1.81 -5.64
C PRO A 29 5.34 -2.77 -4.45
N LEU A 30 4.81 -2.31 -3.32
CA LEU A 30 4.29 -3.22 -2.31
C LEU A 30 3.00 -3.84 -2.87
N MET A 31 3.01 -5.15 -3.09
CA MET A 31 1.83 -5.91 -3.51
C MET A 31 1.52 -6.98 -2.48
N VAL A 32 0.49 -6.77 -1.68
CA VAL A 32 0.02 -7.74 -0.67
C VAL A 32 -1.35 -8.25 -1.10
N HIS A 33 -1.54 -9.56 -1.14
CA HIS A 33 -2.82 -10.15 -1.53
C HIS A 33 -3.60 -10.65 -0.31
N CYS A 34 -4.93 -10.50 -0.37
CA CYS A 34 -5.86 -11.15 0.53
C CYS A 34 -7.04 -11.66 -0.30
N GLU A 35 -7.12 -12.98 -0.50
CA GLU A 35 -8.24 -13.68 -1.16
C GLU A 35 -8.75 -13.06 -2.48
N GLY A 36 -7.81 -12.64 -3.34
CA GLY A 36 -8.14 -12.11 -4.66
C GLY A 36 -8.31 -10.58 -4.70
N LEU A 37 -8.16 -9.89 -3.58
CA LEU A 37 -7.94 -8.45 -3.52
C LEU A 37 -6.46 -8.16 -3.31
N MET A 38 -5.91 -7.24 -4.10
CA MET A 38 -4.52 -6.81 -4.03
C MET A 38 -4.48 -5.42 -3.39
N LEU A 39 -3.63 -5.25 -2.39
CA LEU A 39 -3.19 -3.95 -1.93
C LEU A 39 -1.94 -3.57 -2.71
N VAL A 40 -1.96 -2.39 -3.34
CA VAL A 40 -0.86 -1.86 -4.13
C VAL A 40 -0.44 -0.53 -3.54
N ALA A 41 0.82 -0.39 -3.14
CA ALA A 41 1.40 0.89 -2.74
C ALA A 41 2.49 1.33 -3.72
N TYR A 42 2.60 2.65 -3.88
CA TYR A 42 3.54 3.29 -4.79
C TYR A 42 4.59 4.05 -3.97
N ASP A 43 5.86 3.79 -4.28
CA ASP A 43 6.98 4.53 -3.72
C ASP A 43 7.08 5.87 -4.44
N ASP A 44 6.56 6.91 -3.79
CA ASP A 44 6.88 8.27 -4.15
C ASP A 44 7.05 9.07 -2.87
N ASP A 45 8.30 9.37 -2.56
CA ASP A 45 8.70 10.05 -1.33
C ASP A 45 8.05 11.42 -1.16
N CYS A 46 7.45 12.01 -2.20
CA CYS A 46 6.60 13.20 -2.13
C CYS A 46 5.95 13.48 -3.49
N SER A 47 4.91 12.73 -3.89
CA SER A 47 4.04 13.23 -4.96
C SER A 47 3.08 14.26 -4.39
N CYS A 48 3.49 15.52 -4.41
CA CYS A 48 2.56 16.64 -4.36
C CYS A 48 2.10 16.94 -5.79
N GLY A 49 0.79 17.08 -5.99
CA GLY A 49 0.23 17.66 -7.19
C GLY A 49 0.78 19.07 -7.40
N SER A 50 0.65 19.59 -8.62
CA SER A 50 1.04 20.97 -8.94
C SER A 50 0.31 22.03 -8.09
N ASP A 51 -0.79 21.65 -7.45
CA ASP A 51 -1.61 22.43 -6.52
C ASP A 51 -1.20 22.25 -5.04
N GLY A 52 -0.14 21.47 -4.76
CA GLY A 52 0.31 21.14 -3.41
C GLY A 52 -0.52 20.06 -2.71
N SER A 53 -1.51 19.46 -3.39
CA SER A 53 -2.28 18.34 -2.85
C SER A 53 -1.41 17.09 -2.74
N ARG A 54 -1.57 16.28 -1.68
CA ARG A 54 -0.89 14.99 -1.59
C ARG A 54 -1.58 13.99 -2.50
N ILE A 55 -0.80 13.28 -3.30
CA ILE A 55 -1.34 12.31 -4.24
C ILE A 55 -1.48 10.95 -3.53
N PRO A 56 -2.64 10.27 -3.64
CA PRO A 56 -2.82 8.96 -3.04
C PRO A 56 -1.89 7.94 -3.71
N ASN A 57 -1.03 7.33 -2.91
CA ASN A 57 -0.08 6.31 -3.34
C ASN A 57 -0.44 4.91 -2.82
N LEU A 58 -1.72 4.66 -2.47
CA LEU A 58 -2.24 3.37 -2.03
C LEU A 58 -3.56 3.05 -2.74
N ALA A 59 -3.69 1.83 -3.25
CA ALA A 59 -4.87 1.36 -3.95
C ALA A 59 -5.24 -0.09 -3.62
N LEU A 60 -6.54 -0.37 -3.67
CA LEU A 60 -7.10 -1.71 -3.69
C LEU A 60 -7.42 -2.09 -5.13
N TRP A 61 -6.86 -3.20 -5.60
CA TRP A 61 -7.04 -3.69 -6.95
C TRP A 61 -7.64 -5.09 -6.94
N ASN A 62 -8.77 -5.26 -7.60
CA ASN A 62 -9.32 -6.56 -7.94
C ASN A 62 -8.90 -6.91 -9.38
N PRO A 63 -7.91 -7.80 -9.58
CA PRO A 63 -7.41 -8.15 -10.91
C PRO A 63 -8.44 -8.89 -11.76
N VAL A 64 -9.37 -9.63 -11.15
CA VAL A 64 -10.41 -10.39 -11.87
C VAL A 64 -11.48 -9.45 -12.41
N LEU A 65 -11.93 -8.51 -11.56
CA LEU A 65 -12.95 -7.53 -11.93
C LEU A 65 -12.36 -6.30 -12.65
N LYS A 66 -11.03 -6.22 -12.77
CA LYS A 66 -10.30 -5.05 -13.30
C LYS A 66 -10.73 -3.76 -12.63
N ASN A 67 -11.01 -3.84 -11.33
CA ASN A 67 -11.52 -2.72 -10.55
C ASN A 67 -10.39 -2.21 -9.65
N LEU A 68 -10.00 -0.95 -9.84
CA LEU A 68 -9.01 -0.27 -9.03
C LEU A 68 -9.71 0.82 -8.21
N ARG A 69 -9.44 0.84 -6.91
CA ARG A 69 -9.97 1.83 -5.99
C ARG A 69 -8.81 2.47 -5.21
N TRP A 70 -8.65 3.77 -5.36
CA TRP A 70 -7.69 4.54 -4.56
C TRP A 70 -8.17 4.67 -3.11
N VAL A 71 -7.21 4.56 -2.19
CA VAL A 71 -7.42 4.75 -0.77
C VAL A 71 -6.83 6.11 -0.40
N GLU A 72 -7.71 7.09 -0.22
CA GLU A 72 -7.30 8.42 0.22
C GLU A 72 -6.88 8.39 1.69
N HIS A 73 -5.82 9.13 2.00
CA HIS A 73 -5.38 9.35 3.37
C HIS A 73 -5.11 10.85 3.57
N ALA A 74 -5.55 11.41 4.69
CA ALA A 74 -5.32 12.83 4.99
C ALA A 74 -3.82 13.13 5.20
N LYS A 75 -3.12 12.22 5.87
CA LYS A 75 -1.65 12.17 5.96
C LYS A 75 -1.13 11.30 4.81
N GLY A 76 -0.35 11.83 3.86
CA GLY A 76 0.30 10.99 2.83
C GLY A 76 1.04 9.79 3.41
N ILE A 77 1.10 8.69 2.64
CA ILE A 77 1.75 7.44 3.03
C ILE A 77 3.21 7.51 2.57
N THR A 78 4.13 7.04 3.40
CA THR A 78 5.56 7.02 3.08
C THR A 78 6.01 5.62 2.66
N ARG A 79 7.12 5.52 1.94
CA ARG A 79 7.73 4.23 1.57
C ARG A 79 8.17 3.39 2.77
N TYR A 80 8.27 4.01 3.95
CA TYR A 80 8.66 3.35 5.18
C TYR A 80 7.48 2.77 5.96
N ASP A 81 6.25 3.12 5.56
CA ASP A 81 5.05 2.62 6.21
C ASP A 81 4.81 1.15 5.85
N LEU A 82 4.57 0.34 6.88
CA LEU A 82 4.27 -1.08 6.71
C LEU A 82 2.77 -1.26 6.59
N HIS A 83 2.33 -1.99 5.55
CA HIS A 83 0.91 -2.23 5.31
C HIS A 83 0.56 -3.71 5.33
N GLY A 84 -0.61 -4.02 5.88
CA GLY A 84 -1.26 -5.33 5.81
C GLY A 84 -2.70 -5.20 5.33
N ILE A 85 -3.24 -6.27 4.75
CA ILE A 85 -4.64 -6.33 4.31
C ILE A 85 -5.31 -7.58 4.87
N GLY A 86 -6.54 -7.44 5.33
CA GLY A 86 -7.36 -8.53 5.85
C GLY A 86 -8.85 -8.21 5.74
N TYR A 87 -9.71 -9.06 6.28
CA TYR A 87 -11.15 -8.83 6.32
C TYR A 87 -11.78 -9.43 7.58
N ASP A 88 -12.96 -8.91 7.96
CA ASP A 88 -13.78 -9.54 8.99
C ASP A 88 -14.37 -10.86 8.45
N LYS A 89 -14.04 -11.99 9.09
CA LYS A 89 -14.55 -13.32 8.73
C LYS A 89 -16.08 -13.37 8.64
N LYS A 90 -16.80 -12.54 9.41
CA LYS A 90 -18.26 -12.48 9.38
C LYS A 90 -18.81 -11.74 8.17
N ASN A 91 -17.99 -10.93 7.50
CA ASN A 91 -18.47 -10.05 6.44
C ASN A 91 -17.40 -9.85 5.34
N ARG A 92 -17.19 -10.90 4.54
CA ARG A 92 -16.12 -11.00 3.54
C ARG A 92 -16.27 -10.05 2.35
N SER A 93 -17.49 -9.66 1.98
CA SER A 93 -17.75 -8.89 0.75
C SER A 93 -17.36 -7.41 0.85
N ASP A 94 -17.56 -6.78 2.00
CA ASP A 94 -17.29 -5.36 2.24
C ASP A 94 -16.44 -5.10 3.49
N GLY A 95 -16.11 -6.14 4.26
CA GLY A 95 -15.39 -6.04 5.52
C GLY A 95 -13.86 -6.06 5.41
N TYR A 96 -13.31 -5.75 4.23
CA TYR A 96 -11.86 -5.60 4.06
C TYR A 96 -11.33 -4.41 4.88
N LYS A 97 -10.14 -4.58 5.43
CA LYS A 97 -9.43 -3.60 6.25
C LYS A 97 -7.96 -3.56 5.84
N ILE A 98 -7.37 -2.37 5.95
CA ILE A 98 -5.93 -2.16 5.73
C ILE A 98 -5.34 -1.73 7.06
N LEU A 99 -4.30 -2.43 7.52
CA LEU A 99 -3.52 -2.06 8.69
C LEU A 99 -2.28 -1.31 8.23
N ARG A 100 -1.95 -0.20 8.89
CA ARG A 100 -0.75 0.60 8.62
C ARG A 100 0.02 0.81 9.93
N PHE A 101 1.33 0.64 9.86
CA PHE A 101 2.25 1.09 10.89
C PHE A 101 3.07 2.24 10.31
N THR A 102 2.98 3.43 10.91
CA THR A 102 3.80 4.56 10.49
C THR A 102 5.22 4.34 10.98
N ARG A 103 6.21 4.49 10.09
CA ARG A 103 7.61 4.50 10.52
C ARG A 103 8.06 5.96 10.61
N PRO A 104 8.59 6.42 11.75
CA PRO A 104 9.14 7.76 11.82
C PRO A 104 10.28 7.90 10.80
N TRP A 105 10.21 8.97 9.99
CA TRP A 105 11.15 9.30 8.92
C TRP A 105 12.60 9.51 9.43
N GLU A 106 12.76 9.84 10.71
CA GLU A 106 14.05 10.24 11.28
C GLU A 106 14.69 9.11 12.09
N ILE A 107 15.38 8.25 11.35
CA ILE A 107 16.23 7.17 11.89
C ILE A 107 17.49 7.70 12.60
N HIS A 108 17.60 9.02 12.84
CA HIS A 108 18.80 9.63 13.42
C HIS A 108 18.64 10.20 14.83
N GLU A 109 17.42 10.52 15.32
CA GLU A 109 17.29 11.18 16.64
C GLU A 109 16.25 10.57 17.60
N HIS A 110 15.32 9.72 17.12
CA HIS A 110 14.27 9.16 17.99
C HIS A 110 14.15 7.64 17.87
N TYR A 111 15.14 6.93 18.41
CA TYR A 111 15.13 5.47 18.62
C TYR A 111 14.07 4.99 19.66
N GLY A 112 13.07 5.82 20.00
CA GLY A 112 12.16 5.56 21.13
C GLY A 112 10.67 5.79 20.87
N ASP A 113 10.26 6.32 19.71
CA ASP A 113 8.84 6.57 19.44
C ASP A 113 8.18 5.31 18.85
N GLN A 114 7.14 4.82 19.53
CA GLN A 114 6.33 3.72 19.02
C GLN A 114 5.62 4.12 17.73
N PRO A 115 5.52 3.23 16.73
CA PRO A 115 4.84 3.53 15.47
C PRO A 115 3.34 3.79 15.72
N GLU A 116 2.77 4.79 15.06
CA GLU A 116 1.31 5.00 15.06
C GLU A 116 0.66 3.87 14.27
N VAL A 117 -0.34 3.22 14.86
CA VAL A 117 -1.10 2.15 14.23
C VAL A 117 -2.41 2.71 13.71
N GLU A 118 -2.66 2.58 12.42
CA GLU A 118 -3.88 3.04 11.77
C GLU A 118 -4.57 1.88 11.07
N ILE A 119 -5.91 1.87 11.09
CA ILE A 119 -6.72 0.91 10.34
C ILE A 119 -7.70 1.62 9.42
N TYR A 120 -7.67 1.27 8.14
CA TYR A 120 -8.67 1.67 7.16
C TYR A 120 -9.80 0.65 7.13
N GLU A 121 -11.03 1.13 7.16
CA GLU A 121 -12.20 0.29 6.96
C GLU A 121 -12.80 0.53 5.57
N CYS A 122 -12.73 -0.48 4.70
CA CYS A 122 -13.18 -0.33 3.30
C CYS A 122 -14.68 0.00 3.20
N LYS A 123 -15.47 -0.51 4.14
CA LYS A 123 -16.92 -0.30 4.24
C LYS A 123 -17.30 1.16 4.46
N THR A 124 -16.59 1.84 5.36
CA THR A 124 -16.86 3.24 5.72
C THR A 124 -15.93 4.21 4.99
N SER A 125 -14.92 3.68 4.29
CA SER A 125 -13.93 4.46 3.57
C SER A 125 -13.14 5.41 4.47
N SER A 126 -12.88 4.99 5.72
CA SER A 126 -12.32 5.86 6.74
C SER A 126 -11.14 5.20 7.45
N TRP A 127 -10.14 6.01 7.76
CA TRP A 127 -9.04 5.68 8.66
C TRP A 127 -9.44 5.95 10.11
N ARG A 128 -8.90 5.16 11.03
CA ARG A 128 -8.87 5.47 12.45
C ARG A 128 -7.55 5.01 13.07
N THR A 129 -7.04 5.82 13.99
CA THR A 129 -5.88 5.45 14.82
C THR A 129 -6.33 4.42 15.86
N LEU A 130 -5.48 3.43 16.10
CA LEU A 130 -5.64 2.43 17.14
C LEU A 130 -4.67 2.76 18.27
N ASP A 131 -5.22 2.94 19.47
CA ASP A 131 -4.43 3.04 20.70
C ASP A 131 -4.15 1.63 21.20
N VAL A 132 -3.03 1.07 20.74
CA VAL A 132 -2.62 -0.31 21.05
C VAL A 132 -1.18 -0.31 21.54
N GLU A 133 -0.95 -0.99 22.65
CA GLU A 133 0.41 -1.30 23.09
C GLU A 133 0.96 -2.39 22.18
N LEU A 134 2.02 -2.05 21.45
CA LEU A 134 2.72 -2.99 20.61
C LEU A 134 3.73 -3.76 21.44
N ASP A 135 3.45 -5.04 21.68
CA ASP A 135 4.35 -5.98 22.37
C ASP A 135 5.56 -6.40 21.49
N MET A 136 5.85 -5.62 20.45
CA MET A 136 6.71 -6.02 19.35
C MET A 136 8.00 -5.21 19.38
N ASP A 137 9.11 -5.90 19.62
CA ASP A 137 10.38 -5.56 19.00
C ASP A 137 10.21 -5.83 17.49
N VAL A 138 9.48 -4.95 16.79
CA VAL A 138 9.32 -5.05 15.34
C VAL A 138 10.70 -4.82 14.76
N HIS A 139 11.49 -5.88 14.64
CA HIS A 139 12.64 -5.91 13.76
C HIS A 139 12.08 -5.78 12.35
N ILE A 140 11.88 -4.53 11.92
CA ILE A 140 11.61 -4.18 10.54
C ILE A 140 12.87 -4.59 9.81
N MET A 141 12.93 -5.86 9.39
CA MET A 141 14.03 -6.43 8.64
C MET A 141 14.25 -5.50 7.46
N HIS A 142 15.40 -4.82 7.45
CA HIS A 142 15.90 -4.21 6.24
C HIS A 142 15.85 -5.32 5.19
N LEU A 143 15.02 -5.15 4.15
CA LEU A 143 15.13 -5.96 2.95
C LEU A 143 16.62 -5.94 2.59
N CYS A 144 17.27 -7.10 2.69
CA CYS A 144 18.69 -7.23 2.43
C CYS A 144 18.97 -6.58 1.08
N GLY A 145 19.76 -5.50 1.11
CA GLY A 145 20.40 -5.02 -0.10
C GLY A 145 21.20 -6.18 -0.68
N CYS A 146 20.96 -6.51 -1.93
CA CYS A 146 21.95 -7.23 -2.70
C CYS A 146 23.13 -6.28 -2.87
N ASP A 147 24.08 -6.33 -1.94
CA ASP A 147 25.40 -5.77 -2.14
C ASP A 147 26.06 -6.59 -3.26
N GLY A 148 26.16 -5.98 -4.44
CA GLY A 148 26.94 -6.45 -5.58
C GLY A 148 28.20 -5.62 -5.74
#